data_AF-A0A7Y3SU92-F1
#
_entry.id   AF-A0A7Y3SU92-F1
#
_cell.length_a   1.000
_cell.length_b   1.000
_cell.length_c   1.000
_cell.angle_alpha   90.00
_cell.angle_beta   90.00
_cell.angle_gamma   90.00
#
_symmetry.space_group_name_H-M   'P 1'
#
loop_
_entity.id
_entity.type
_entity.pdbx_description
1 polymer ?
#
loop_
_entity_poly.entity_id
_entity_poly.type
_entity_poly.pdbx_seq_one_letter_code
_entity_poly.pdbx_strand_id
1 'polypeptide(L)'
;MDMAMQILGMIAFTIVVFIIYYVLKTFLLSKIKINKWAVLAVAIVFFIAPLFLWPTMPIFVSRYVIPGVFVIFALWFMDLSGFMKRRNISRSKYNNTGYKKDKKNDIVMRPKAKPNRVKNNKK
;
A
#
# COMPACT_ATOMS: atom_id res chain seq x y z
N MET A 1 -14.53 23.49 -27.37
CA MET A 1 -14.97 22.96 -26.05
C MET A 1 -14.33 23.80 -24.98
N ASP A 2 -15.14 24.61 -24.29
CA ASP A 2 -14.66 25.56 -23.29
C ASP A 2 -13.77 24.88 -22.25
N MET A 3 -12.63 25.50 -21.94
CA MET A 3 -11.64 24.97 -21.00
C MET A 3 -12.27 24.54 -19.66
N ALA A 4 -13.30 25.27 -19.22
CA ALA A 4 -14.07 24.95 -18.03
C ALA A 4 -14.76 23.57 -18.10
N MET A 5 -15.35 23.22 -19.23
CA MET A 5 -16.03 21.92 -19.44
C MET A 5 -15.03 20.76 -19.40
N GLN A 6 -13.82 20.96 -19.93
CA GLN A 6 -12.76 19.94 -19.89
C GLN A 6 -12.23 19.71 -18.46
N ILE A 7 -12.02 20.79 -17.70
CA ILE A 7 -11.58 20.71 -16.30
C ILE A 7 -12.64 20.01 -15.45
N LEU A 8 -13.92 20.38 -15.61
CA LEU A 8 -15.02 19.73 -14.91
C LEU A 8 -15.09 18.24 -15.22
N GLY A 9 -14.92 17.86 -16.50
CA GLY A 9 -14.87 16.47 -16.93
C GLY A 9 -13.71 15.68 -16.31
N MET A 10 -12.52 16.29 -16.17
CA MET A 10 -11.37 15.65 -15.51
C MET A 10 -11.60 15.43 -14.00
N ILE A 11 -12.24 16.39 -13.33
CA ILE A 11 -12.59 16.27 -11.90
C ILE A 11 -13.60 15.13 -11.72
N ALA A 12 -14.67 15.09 -12.54
CA ALA A 12 -15.66 14.03 -12.52
C ALA A 12 -15.03 12.65 -12.78
N PHE A 13 -14.14 12.55 -13.77
CA PHE A 13 -13.39 11.33 -14.07
C PHE A 13 -12.55 10.86 -12.87
N THR A 14 -11.88 11.78 -12.19
CA THR A 14 -11.06 11.46 -11.01
C THR A 14 -11.90 10.85 -9.89
N ILE A 15 -13.09 11.40 -9.64
CA ILE A 15 -14.03 10.86 -8.64
C ILE A 15 -14.43 9.42 -9.01
N VAL A 16 -14.75 9.18 -10.29
CA VAL A 16 -15.10 7.84 -10.79
C VAL A 16 -13.96 6.85 -10.58
N VAL A 17 -12.72 7.24 -10.91
CA VAL A 17 -11.53 6.39 -10.71
C VAL A 17 -11.34 6.04 -9.23
N PHE A 18 -11.57 6.98 -8.31
CA PHE A 18 -11.49 6.69 -6.87
C PHE A 18 -12.55 5.70 -6.40
N ILE A 19 -13.78 5.80 -6.90
CA ILE A 19 -14.86 4.84 -6.60
C ILE A 19 -14.47 3.45 -7.10
N ILE A 20 -14.01 3.34 -8.35
CA ILE A 20 -13.55 2.07 -8.94
C ILE A 20 -12.41 1.48 -8.10
N TYR A 21 -11.43 2.29 -7.72
CA TYR A 21 -10.31 1.84 -6.89
C TYR A 21 -10.79 1.31 -5.53
N TYR A 22 -11.72 1.99 -4.87
CA TYR A 22 -12.26 1.55 -3.58
C TYR A 22 -12.98 0.19 -3.69
N VAL A 23 -13.76 0.00 -4.75
CA VAL A 23 -14.41 -1.28 -5.07
C VAL A 23 -13.35 -2.36 -5.32
N LEU A 24 -12.40 -2.14 -6.22
CA LEU A 24 -11.31 -3.08 -6.52
C LEU A 24 -10.51 -3.44 -5.27
N LYS A 25 -10.25 -2.45 -4.40
CA LYS A 25 -9.54 -2.65 -3.15
C LYS A 25 -10.27 -3.62 -2.23
N THR A 26 -11.58 -3.42 -2.09
CA THR A 26 -12.41 -4.25 -1.20
C THR A 26 -12.46 -5.69 -1.68
N PHE A 27 -12.65 -5.93 -2.98
CA PHE A 27 -12.84 -7.27 -3.53
C PHE A 27 -11.54 -8.04 -3.83
N LEU A 28 -10.57 -7.39 -4.47
CA LEU A 28 -9.37 -8.04 -5.02
C LEU A 28 -8.11 -7.66 -4.24
N LEU A 29 -7.81 -6.37 -4.11
CA LEU A 29 -6.48 -5.91 -3.67
C LEU A 29 -6.22 -6.19 -2.19
N SER A 30 -7.26 -6.28 -1.35
CA SER A 30 -7.14 -6.61 0.08
C SER A 30 -6.71 -8.05 0.34
N LYS A 31 -6.98 -8.97 -0.60
CA LYS A 31 -6.70 -10.40 -0.46
C LYS A 31 -5.30 -10.79 -0.97
N ILE A 32 -4.69 -9.93 -1.79
CA ILE A 32 -3.47 -10.24 -2.52
C ILE A 32 -2.24 -9.77 -1.74
N LYS A 33 -1.34 -10.71 -1.40
CA LYS A 33 -0.05 -10.42 -0.75
C LYS A 33 1.07 -10.33 -1.80
N ILE A 34 1.26 -9.15 -2.38
CA ILE A 34 2.31 -8.88 -3.37
C ILE A 34 3.38 -7.92 -2.81
N ASN A 35 4.61 -8.04 -3.30
CA ASN A 35 5.69 -7.10 -3.01
C ASN A 35 5.38 -5.71 -3.62
N LYS A 36 5.48 -4.66 -2.81
CA LYS A 36 5.26 -3.26 -3.23
C LYS A 36 6.01 -2.88 -4.51
N TRP A 37 7.25 -3.34 -4.67
CA TRP A 37 8.07 -3.03 -5.84
C TRP A 37 7.56 -3.68 -7.12
N ALA A 38 6.90 -4.84 -7.02
CA ALA A 38 6.31 -5.52 -8.17
C ALA A 38 5.13 -4.70 -8.73
N VAL A 39 4.28 -4.15 -7.85
CA VAL A 39 3.15 -3.30 -8.28
C VAL A 39 3.65 -2.04 -8.98
N LEU A 40 4.71 -1.42 -8.45
CA LEU A 40 5.32 -0.24 -9.07
C LEU A 40 5.92 -0.57 -10.44
N ALA A 41 6.65 -1.67 -10.55
CA ALA A 41 7.24 -2.11 -11.82
C ALA A 41 6.14 -2.34 -12.88
N VAL A 42 5.05 -3.04 -12.51
CA VAL A 42 3.90 -3.26 -13.40
C VAL A 42 3.26 -1.93 -13.82
N ALA A 43 3.09 -0.98 -12.90
CA ALA A 43 2.52 0.33 -13.21
C ALA A 43 3.37 1.09 -14.26
N ILE A 44 4.69 1.10 -14.10
CA ILE A 44 5.62 1.74 -15.04
C ILE A 44 5.56 1.06 -16.41
N VAL A 45 5.65 -0.27 -16.45
CA VAL A 45 5.59 -1.03 -17.70
C VAL A 45 4.26 -0.77 -18.40
N PHE A 46 3.14 -0.78 -17.67
CA PHE A 46 1.82 -0.51 -18.25
C PHE A 46 1.68 0.91 -18.81
N PHE A 47 2.35 1.90 -18.21
CA PHE A 47 2.32 3.27 -18.71
C PHE A 47 3.20 3.46 -19.95
N ILE A 48 4.35 2.79 -20.01
CA ILE A 48 5.34 2.96 -21.06
C ILE A 48 5.07 2.07 -22.28
N ALA A 49 4.64 0.82 -22.08
CA ALA A 49 4.45 -0.15 -23.15
C ALA A 49 3.48 0.33 -24.27
N PRO A 50 2.35 0.99 -23.97
CA PRO A 50 1.43 1.47 -25.00
C PRO A 50 2.04 2.51 -25.94
N LEU A 51 3.01 3.31 -25.47
CA LEU A 51 3.68 4.33 -26.27
C LEU A 51 4.49 3.72 -27.43
N PHE A 52 5.06 2.54 -27.21
CA PHE A 52 5.89 1.84 -28.19
C PHE A 52 5.08 0.87 -29.05
N LEU A 53 4.08 0.21 -28.46
CA LEU A 53 3.32 -0.86 -29.14
C LEU A 53 2.12 -0.33 -29.92
N TRP A 54 1.53 0.80 -29.51
CA TRP A 54 0.29 1.28 -30.12
C TRP A 54 0.23 2.82 -30.28
N PRO A 55 1.10 3.39 -31.14
CA PRO A 55 1.19 4.84 -31.32
C PRO A 55 -0.05 5.47 -31.96
N THR A 56 -0.88 4.70 -32.68
CA THR A 56 -2.13 5.17 -33.31
C THR A 56 -3.37 4.94 -32.43
N MET A 57 -3.22 4.94 -31.11
CA MET A 57 -4.35 4.70 -30.21
C MET A 57 -5.37 5.86 -30.23
N PRO A 58 -6.66 5.57 -30.00
CA PRO A 58 -7.67 6.62 -29.91
C PRO A 58 -7.33 7.63 -28.81
N ILE A 59 -7.50 8.92 -29.10
CA ILE A 59 -7.25 10.03 -28.15
C ILE A 59 -7.93 9.78 -26.79
N PHE A 60 -9.14 9.21 -26.80
CA PHE A 60 -9.90 8.92 -25.59
C PHE A 60 -9.19 7.90 -24.67
N VAL A 61 -8.66 6.82 -25.25
CA VAL A 61 -7.96 5.76 -24.51
C VAL A 61 -6.64 6.29 -23.95
N SER A 62 -5.89 7.04 -24.76
CA SER A 62 -4.63 7.66 -24.35
C SER A 62 -4.81 8.67 -23.21
N ARG A 63 -5.89 9.46 -23.25
CA ARG A 63 -6.08 10.59 -22.34
C ARG A 63 -6.79 10.22 -21.04
N TYR A 64 -7.65 9.20 -21.05
CA TYR A 64 -8.46 8.83 -19.89
C TYR A 64 -8.13 7.44 -19.36
N VAL A 65 -8.12 6.42 -20.23
CA VAL A 65 -8.03 5.01 -19.79
C VAL A 65 -6.64 4.68 -19.24
N ILE A 66 -5.58 4.94 -20.01
CA ILE A 66 -4.21 4.61 -19.59
C ILE A 66 -3.81 5.37 -18.31
N PRO A 67 -4.02 6.70 -18.21
CA PRO A 67 -3.74 7.43 -16.99
C PRO A 67 -4.60 6.97 -15.81
N GLY A 68 -5.89 6.67 -16.04
CA GLY A 68 -6.79 6.18 -14.99
C GLY A 68 -6.33 4.85 -14.39
N VAL A 69 -5.96 3.88 -15.24
CA VAL A 69 -5.43 2.59 -14.79
C VAL A 69 -4.10 2.76 -14.07
N PHE A 70 -3.23 3.64 -14.57
CA PHE A 70 -1.97 3.98 -13.90
C PHE A 70 -2.21 4.54 -12.49
N VAL A 71 -3.16 5.46 -12.33
CA VAL A 71 -3.54 6.02 -11.02
C VAL A 71 -4.05 4.93 -10.07
N ILE A 72 -4.85 3.98 -10.56
CA ILE A 72 -5.32 2.83 -9.76
C ILE A 72 -4.12 2.01 -9.24
N PHE A 73 -3.15 1.69 -10.11
CA PHE A 73 -1.94 0.98 -9.68
C PHE A 73 -1.07 1.79 -8.72
N ALA A 74 -0.95 3.10 -8.94
CA ALA A 74 -0.22 4.01 -8.06
C ALA A 74 -0.86 4.11 -6.67
N LEU A 75 -2.19 4.23 -6.60
CA LEU A 75 -2.95 4.21 -5.35
C LEU A 75 -2.77 2.88 -4.62
N TRP A 76 -2.78 1.76 -5.35
CA TRP A 76 -2.52 0.45 -4.77
C TRP A 76 -1.10 0.34 -4.20
N PHE A 77 -0.10 0.85 -4.94
CA PHE A 77 1.28 0.94 -4.44
C PHE A 77 1.38 1.78 -3.16
N MET A 78 0.70 2.93 -3.10
CA MET A 78 0.66 3.79 -1.90
C MET A 78 0.01 3.08 -0.70
N ASP A 79 -1.01 2.25 -0.94
CA ASP A 79 -1.66 1.44 0.10
C ASP A 79 -0.70 0.39 0.66
N LEU A 80 -0.03 -0.35 -0.23
CA LEU A 80 0.97 -1.36 0.13
C LEU A 80 2.20 -0.76 0.81
N SER A 81 2.59 0.46 0.44
CA SER A 81 3.69 1.20 1.08
C SER A 81 3.32 1.72 2.48
N GLY A 82 2.07 1.53 2.93
CA GLY A 82 1.61 1.97 4.24
C GLY A 82 1.42 3.48 4.37
N PHE A 83 1.45 4.23 3.25
CA PHE A 83 1.28 5.69 3.25
C PHE A 83 -0.10 6.09 3.78
N MET A 84 -1.13 5.30 3.46
CA MET A 84 -2.50 5.54 3.89
C MET A 84 -2.83 5.00 5.29
N LYS A 85 -1.89 4.33 5.97
CA LYS A 85 -2.13 3.64 7.27
C LYS A 85 -2.08 4.59 8.49
N ARG A 86 -1.87 5.90 8.31
CA ARG A 86 -1.69 6.88 9.41
C ARG A 86 -2.99 7.49 9.97
N ARG A 87 -4.15 6.86 9.82
CA ARG A 87 -5.38 7.29 10.50
C ARG A 87 -6.05 6.10 11.17
N ASN A 88 -5.82 5.98 12.48
CA ASN A 88 -6.59 5.21 13.46
C ASN A 88 -7.02 3.80 13.05
N ILE A 89 -6.07 2.86 12.99
CA ILE A 89 -6.40 1.44 13.11
C ILE A 89 -5.67 0.91 14.34
N SER A 90 -6.46 0.77 15.40
CA SER A 90 -6.23 -0.20 16.48
C SER A 90 -5.60 -1.45 15.86
N ARG A 91 -4.51 -1.93 16.46
CA ARG A 91 -3.68 -3.04 16.00
C ARG A 91 -4.53 -4.30 15.78
N SER A 92 -5.23 -4.39 14.66
CA SER A 92 -5.80 -5.62 14.16
C SER A 92 -4.62 -6.51 13.78
N LYS A 93 -4.67 -7.69 14.37
CA LYS A 93 -3.62 -8.68 14.56
C LYS A 93 -3.25 -9.42 13.27
N TYR A 94 -3.16 -8.72 12.14
CA TYR A 94 -2.76 -9.30 10.87
C TYR A 94 -1.85 -8.33 10.11
N ASN A 95 -0.74 -8.86 9.61
CA ASN A 95 0.33 -8.19 8.86
C ASN A 95 1.38 -7.47 9.73
N ASN A 96 2.07 -8.28 10.56
CA ASN A 96 3.48 -8.06 10.89
C ASN A 96 4.33 -8.38 9.64
N THR A 97 4.44 -7.43 8.73
CA THR A 97 5.50 -7.41 7.70
C THR A 97 6.21 -6.07 7.79
N GLY A 98 7.42 -6.07 8.33
CA GLY A 98 8.42 -5.08 7.92
C GLY A 98 9.04 -4.18 8.97
N TYR A 99 8.71 -4.28 10.26
CA TYR A 99 9.57 -3.71 11.31
C TYR A 99 9.64 -4.71 12.48
N LYS A 100 10.54 -5.69 12.35
CA LYS A 100 11.20 -6.21 13.56
C LYS A 100 11.96 -5.02 14.13
N LYS A 101 11.31 -4.27 15.02
CA LYS A 101 12.03 -3.38 15.92
C LYS A 101 12.89 -4.34 16.73
N ASP A 102 14.17 -4.39 16.39
CA ASP A 102 15.13 -5.26 17.07
C ASP A 102 14.91 -5.09 18.57
N LYS A 103 14.46 -6.16 19.21
CA LYS A 103 14.35 -6.27 20.68
C LYS A 103 15.73 -6.25 21.35
N LYS A 104 16.78 -5.79 20.67
CA LYS A 104 18.09 -5.55 21.28
C LYS A 104 18.02 -4.49 22.38
N ASN A 105 17.06 -3.57 22.30
CA ASN A 105 16.87 -2.52 23.31
C ASN A 105 15.67 -2.77 24.24
N ASP A 106 14.97 -3.91 24.10
CA ASP A 106 13.95 -4.36 25.06
C ASP A 106 14.63 -5.12 26.21
N ILE A 107 15.65 -4.48 26.80
CA ILE A 107 16.25 -4.93 28.06
C ILE A 107 15.29 -4.49 29.15
N VAL A 108 14.14 -5.15 29.24
CA VAL A 108 13.31 -5.08 30.43
C VAL A 108 14.17 -5.65 31.55
N MET A 109 14.69 -4.79 32.42
CA MET A 109 15.33 -5.21 33.67
C MET A 109 14.27 -5.89 34.53
N ARG A 110 14.07 -7.18 34.30
CA ARG A 110 13.22 -8.01 35.15
C ARG A 110 13.90 -8.06 36.52
N PRO A 111 13.17 -7.91 37.63
CA PRO A 111 13.75 -8.06 38.95
C PRO A 111 14.43 -9.42 39.02
N LYS A 112 15.73 -9.43 39.38
CA LYS A 112 16.47 -10.68 39.56
C LYS A 112 15.77 -11.48 40.65
N ALA A 113 15.59 -12.79 40.43
CA ALA A 113 14.99 -13.67 41.42
C ALA A 113 15.78 -13.58 42.74
N LYS A 114 15.06 -13.59 43.86
CA LYS A 114 15.68 -13.66 45.19
C LYS A 114 16.60 -14.89 45.24
N PRO A 115 17.90 -14.75 45.60
CA PRO A 115 18.78 -15.90 45.66
C PRO A 115 18.20 -16.90 46.65
N ASN A 116 17.97 -18.14 46.19
CA ASN A 116 17.51 -19.21 47.05
C ASN A 116 18.64 -19.52 48.05
N ARG A 117 18.46 -19.13 49.31
CA ARG A 117 19.45 -19.37 50.36
C ARG A 117 19.41 -20.86 50.69
N VAL A 118 20.28 -21.64 50.05
CA VAL A 118 20.47 -23.05 50.37
C VAL A 118 20.96 -23.13 51.81
N LYS A 119 20.07 -23.56 52.72
CA LYS A 119 20.40 -23.74 54.13
C LYS A 119 21.18 -25.04 54.25
N ASN A 120 22.51 -24.95 54.29
CA ASN A 120 23.37 -26.10 54.48
C ASN A 120 23.26 -26.59 55.93
N ASN A 121 22.19 -27.37 56.22
CA ASN A 121 22.09 -28.15 57.44
C ASN A 121 22.80 -29.49 57.19
N LYS A 122 24.13 -29.51 57.30
CA LYS A 122 24.87 -30.76 57.51
C LYS A 122 25.14 -30.90 59.00
N LYS A 123 24.60 -31.98 59.57
CA LYS A 123 24.98 -32.54 60.87
C LYS A 123 26.36 -33.18 60.75
#